data_AF-A0A9N7MX67-F1
#
_entry.id   AF-A0A9N7MX67-F1
#
_cell.length_a   1.000
_cell.length_b   1.000
_cell.length_c   1.000
_cell.angle_alpha   90.00
_cell.angle_beta   90.00
_cell.angle_gamma   90.00
#
_symmetry.space_group_name_H-M   'P 1'
#
loop_
_entity.id
_entity.type
_entity.pdbx_description
1 polymer ?
#
loop_
_entity_poly.entity_id
_entity_poly.type
_entity_poly.pdbx_seq_one_letter_code
_entity_poly.pdbx_strand_id
1 'polypeptide(L)'
;MSSNIGSTKDSPRNLKARDISVYFSGIDGPSGTIAQAHVLRDSRIIFNSSERWVDGSQSESFDIVTVHEIGHALGLGQSNVPGAVMYYDYGDYGAVRRNLTPDDINEIKHLYNHHNHTNG
;
A
#
# COMPACT_ATOMS: atom_id res chain seq x y z
N MET A 1 49.43 -11.31 -21.31
CA MET A 1 49.08 -10.51 -20.12
C MET A 1 47.72 -9.90 -20.43
N SER A 2 46.62 -10.59 -20.08
CA SER A 2 45.86 -10.43 -18.82
C SER A 2 45.51 -8.95 -18.57
N SER A 3 44.25 -8.54 -18.42
CA SER A 3 43.24 -9.19 -17.58
C SER A 3 41.81 -8.83 -17.98
N ASN A 4 40.93 -9.85 -17.91
CA ASN A 4 39.50 -9.74 -17.70
C ASN A 4 39.21 -8.84 -16.49
N ILE A 5 38.43 -7.78 -16.68
CA ILE A 5 37.72 -7.14 -15.56
C ILE A 5 36.34 -7.77 -15.54
N GLY A 6 36.15 -8.59 -14.51
CA GLY A 6 34.99 -9.43 -14.31
C GLY A 6 33.72 -8.59 -14.23
N SER A 7 32.74 -9.02 -15.01
CA SER A 7 31.34 -8.94 -14.64
C SER A 7 31.23 -9.50 -13.22
N THR A 8 31.09 -8.61 -12.23
CA THR A 8 30.67 -9.00 -10.89
C THR A 8 29.22 -9.41 -11.02
N LYS A 9 29.10 -10.70 -11.35
CA LYS A 9 28.11 -11.65 -10.88
C LYS A 9 27.77 -11.32 -9.43
N ASP A 10 26.89 -10.34 -9.23
CA ASP A 10 26.04 -10.33 -8.06
C ASP A 10 25.13 -11.54 -8.25
N SER A 11 25.57 -12.64 -7.66
CA SER A 11 24.80 -13.85 -7.39
C SER A 11 23.36 -13.47 -7.03
N PRO A 12 22.34 -14.26 -7.43
CA PRO A 12 20.96 -13.98 -7.04
C PRO A 12 20.90 -14.05 -5.51
N ARG A 13 21.05 -12.89 -4.86
CA ARG A 13 20.97 -12.78 -3.42
C ARG A 13 19.53 -13.13 -3.11
N ASN A 14 19.42 -14.28 -2.45
CA ASN A 14 18.28 -14.82 -1.75
C ASN A 14 17.68 -13.75 -0.83
N LEU A 15 16.99 -12.77 -1.41
CA LEU A 15 16.01 -11.95 -0.73
C LEU A 15 14.83 -12.90 -0.59
N LYS A 16 14.59 -13.40 0.62
CA LYS A 16 13.25 -13.85 0.98
C LYS A 16 12.28 -12.79 0.42
N ALA A 17 11.40 -13.19 -0.49
CA ALA A 17 10.39 -12.30 -1.07
C ALA A 17 9.76 -11.50 0.08
N ARG A 18 9.81 -10.17 0.00
CA ARG A 18 9.17 -9.33 1.01
C ARG A 18 7.74 -9.17 0.53
N ASP A 19 6.80 -9.85 1.19
CA ASP A 19 5.39 -9.84 0.80
C ASP A 19 4.84 -8.41 0.63
N ILE A 20 5.26 -7.48 1.50
CA ILE A 20 4.99 -6.04 1.37
C ILE A 20 6.28 -5.23 1.65
N SER A 21 6.65 -4.35 0.72
CA SER A 21 7.75 -3.38 0.87
C SER A 21 7.21 -1.96 1.01
N VAL A 22 7.69 -1.22 2.01
CA VAL A 22 7.26 0.15 2.31
C VAL A 22 8.44 1.10 2.19
N TYR A 23 8.30 2.19 1.42
CA TYR A 23 9.32 3.22 1.27
C TYR A 23 8.73 4.57 0.85
N PHE A 24 9.55 5.62 0.92
CA PHE A 24 9.20 6.97 0.49
C PHE A 24 9.93 7.29 -0.82
N SER A 25 9.25 7.93 -1.77
CA SER A 25 9.82 8.39 -3.04
C SER A 25 9.12 9.66 -3.51
N GLY A 26 9.79 10.46 -4.35
CA GLY A 26 9.09 11.51 -5.10
C GLY A 26 8.15 10.88 -6.11
N ILE A 27 6.87 11.29 -6.08
CA ILE A 27 5.84 10.82 -7.02
C ILE A 27 5.55 11.91 -8.05
N ASP A 28 4.89 13.00 -7.67
CA ASP A 28 4.48 14.10 -8.56
C ASP A 28 4.57 15.51 -7.95
N GLY A 29 5.15 15.64 -6.74
CA GLY A 29 5.30 16.91 -6.02
C GLY A 29 4.25 17.08 -4.91
N PRO A 30 4.23 18.22 -4.21
CA PRO A 30 3.27 18.47 -3.12
C PRO A 30 1.84 18.62 -3.63
N SER A 31 0.87 18.15 -2.82
CA SER A 31 -0.58 18.20 -3.10
C SER A 31 -1.03 17.37 -4.31
N GLY A 32 -0.18 16.45 -4.77
CA GLY A 32 -0.49 15.49 -5.84
C GLY A 32 -0.91 14.14 -5.27
N THR A 33 -0.40 13.07 -5.86
CA THR A 33 -0.63 11.72 -5.34
C THR A 33 0.12 11.55 -4.01
N ILE A 34 -0.61 11.31 -2.92
CA ILE A 34 -0.03 11.24 -1.57
C ILE A 34 0.64 9.88 -1.27
N ALA A 35 0.12 8.79 -1.83
CA ALA A 35 0.72 7.46 -1.80
C ALA A 35 0.20 6.58 -2.93
N GLN A 36 0.87 5.45 -3.19
CA GLN A 36 0.40 4.41 -4.12
C GLN A 36 0.77 3.02 -3.61
N ALA A 37 -0.14 2.06 -3.79
CA ALA A 37 0.10 0.65 -3.55
C ALA A 37 -0.04 -0.19 -4.82
N HIS A 38 0.86 -1.16 -4.99
CA HIS A 38 0.82 -2.14 -6.09
C HIS A 38 0.60 -3.55 -5.56
N VAL A 39 -0.33 -4.30 -6.16
CA VAL A 39 -0.61 -5.70 -5.85
C VAL A 39 0.23 -6.61 -6.75
N LEU A 40 1.29 -7.20 -6.21
CA LEU A 40 2.15 -8.19 -6.89
C LEU A 40 2.59 -9.26 -5.86
N ARG A 41 3.34 -10.29 -6.28
CA ARG A 41 4.03 -11.22 -5.34
C ARG A 41 5.06 -10.52 -4.43
N ASP A 42 5.29 -9.22 -4.64
CA ASP A 42 6.06 -8.30 -3.82
C ASP A 42 5.30 -6.96 -3.77
N SER A 43 4.20 -6.87 -3.03
CA SER A 43 3.40 -5.65 -2.95
C SER A 43 4.25 -4.47 -2.46
N ARG A 44 4.02 -3.27 -2.98
CA ARG A 44 4.79 -2.07 -2.63
C ARG A 44 3.88 -0.93 -2.25
N ILE A 45 4.15 -0.30 -1.10
CA ILE A 45 3.52 0.96 -0.68
C ILE A 45 4.58 2.06 -0.79
N ILE A 46 4.26 3.09 -1.57
CA ILE A 46 5.13 4.23 -1.84
C ILE A 46 4.46 5.48 -1.32
N PHE A 47 5.02 6.11 -0.29
CA PHE A 47 4.55 7.39 0.21
C PHE A 47 5.26 8.54 -0.50
N ASN A 48 4.53 9.59 -0.86
CA ASN A 48 5.10 10.77 -1.48
C ASN A 48 5.97 11.54 -0.47
N SER A 49 7.28 11.58 -0.73
CA SER A 49 8.24 12.24 0.15
C SER A 49 8.13 13.78 0.15
N SER A 50 7.43 14.36 -0.83
CA SER A 50 7.20 15.80 -0.92
C SER A 50 6.08 16.28 0.00
N GLU A 51 5.28 15.37 0.57
CA GLU A 51 4.23 15.72 1.50
C GLU A 51 4.74 15.97 2.92
N ARG A 52 4.06 16.89 3.62
CA ARG A 52 4.29 17.10 5.04
C ARG A 52 3.46 16.09 5.84
N TRP A 53 4.06 14.93 6.09
CA TRP A 53 3.43 13.88 6.90
C TRP A 53 3.19 14.35 8.34
N VAL A 54 1.96 14.10 8.79
CA VAL A 54 1.50 14.35 10.16
C VAL A 54 0.74 13.14 10.67
N ASP A 55 0.74 12.96 11.98
CA ASP A 55 0.01 11.89 12.64
C ASP A 55 -1.35 12.44 13.08
N GLY A 56 -2.41 11.62 13.13
CA GLY A 56 -3.62 12.01 13.87
C GLY A 56 -4.66 12.82 13.08
N SER A 57 -5.20 13.89 13.66
CA SER A 57 -6.56 14.45 13.48
C SER A 57 -6.95 15.01 12.09
N GLN A 58 -6.28 14.64 11.00
CA GLN A 58 -6.54 15.09 9.65
C GLN A 58 -6.84 13.90 8.73
N SER A 59 -7.64 14.09 7.69
CA SER A 59 -8.03 13.03 6.75
C SER A 59 -6.85 12.47 5.94
N GLU A 60 -5.78 13.24 5.79
CA GLU A 60 -4.54 12.89 5.07
C GLU A 60 -3.40 12.51 6.03
N SER A 61 -3.70 12.21 7.30
CA SER A 61 -2.66 11.82 8.24
C SER A 61 -1.99 10.51 7.84
N PHE A 62 -0.71 10.37 8.18
CA PHE A 62 0.12 9.23 7.80
C PHE A 62 -0.52 7.89 8.21
N ASP A 63 -1.16 7.82 9.39
CA ASP A 63 -1.84 6.62 9.85
C ASP A 63 -3.06 6.27 8.98
N ILE A 64 -3.87 7.25 8.57
CA ILE A 64 -5.06 7.01 7.73
C ILE A 64 -4.65 6.56 6.34
N VAL A 65 -3.69 7.27 5.72
CA VAL A 65 -3.17 6.91 4.40
C VAL A 65 -2.50 5.53 4.44
N THR A 66 -1.74 5.22 5.49
CA THR A 66 -1.10 3.90 5.64
C THR A 66 -2.12 2.77 5.65
N VAL A 67 -3.23 2.88 6.39
CA VAL A 67 -4.23 1.80 6.44
C VAL A 67 -4.91 1.62 5.07
N HIS A 68 -5.20 2.71 4.35
CA HIS A 68 -5.73 2.66 2.99
C HIS A 68 -4.78 1.91 2.03
N GLU A 69 -3.51 2.30 2.00
CA GLU A 69 -2.52 1.66 1.13
C GLU A 69 -2.24 0.19 1.50
N ILE A 70 -2.35 -0.16 2.78
CA ILE A 70 -2.30 -1.56 3.21
C ILE A 70 -3.50 -2.33 2.63
N GLY A 71 -4.70 -1.76 2.65
CA GLY A 71 -5.88 -2.37 2.02
C GLY A 71 -5.63 -2.68 0.55
N HIS A 72 -5.08 -1.72 -0.20
CA HIS A 72 -4.64 -1.95 -1.57
C HIS A 72 -3.55 -3.02 -1.67
N ALA A 73 -2.51 -3.00 -0.83
CA ALA A 73 -1.45 -4.00 -0.85
C ALA A 73 -1.96 -5.43 -0.57
N LEU A 74 -3.07 -5.56 0.16
CA LEU A 74 -3.82 -6.79 0.41
C LEU A 74 -4.83 -7.14 -0.69
N GLY A 75 -4.99 -6.31 -1.71
CA GLY A 75 -5.84 -6.57 -2.86
C GLY A 75 -7.24 -5.95 -2.83
N LEU A 76 -7.55 -5.09 -1.85
CA LEU A 76 -8.80 -4.33 -1.84
C LEU A 76 -8.80 -3.26 -2.94
N GLY A 77 -9.97 -3.05 -3.55
CA GLY A 77 -10.21 -1.91 -4.44
C GLY A 77 -10.48 -0.62 -3.67
N GLN A 78 -10.67 0.48 -4.41
CA GLN A 78 -11.24 1.70 -3.82
C GLN A 78 -12.75 1.50 -3.59
N SER A 79 -13.25 2.04 -2.48
CA SER A 79 -14.66 2.06 -2.10
C SER A 79 -15.31 3.39 -2.48
N ASN A 80 -16.61 3.35 -2.81
CA ASN A 80 -17.46 4.52 -2.97
C ASN A 80 -18.31 4.81 -1.72
N VAL A 81 -18.11 4.07 -0.62
CA VAL A 81 -18.84 4.26 0.64
C VAL A 81 -18.18 5.36 1.46
N PRO A 82 -18.85 6.50 1.70
CA PRO A 82 -18.29 7.56 2.52
C PRO A 82 -17.96 7.05 3.93
N GLY A 83 -16.75 7.36 4.39
CA GLY A 83 -16.25 6.92 5.69
C GLY A 83 -15.56 5.54 5.68
N ALA A 84 -15.65 4.77 4.59
CA ALA A 84 -14.82 3.57 4.42
C ALA A 84 -13.34 3.94 4.38
N VAL A 85 -12.50 3.06 4.94
CA VAL A 85 -11.04 3.26 4.88
C VAL A 85 -10.58 3.29 3.44
N MET A 86 -11.16 2.44 2.58
CA MET A 86 -10.83 2.38 1.15
C MET A 86 -11.50 3.47 0.30
N TYR A 87 -12.16 4.47 0.89
CA TYR A 87 -12.88 5.51 0.12
C TYR A 87 -11.96 6.25 -0.86
N TYR A 88 -12.37 6.40 -2.12
CA TYR A 88 -11.52 6.90 -3.22
C TYR A 88 -11.03 8.34 -3.08
N ASP A 89 -11.72 9.17 -2.27
CA ASP A 89 -11.44 10.61 -2.15
C ASP A 89 -11.06 11.00 -0.72
N TYR A 90 -9.79 11.38 -0.55
CA TYR A 90 -9.26 11.93 0.70
C TYR A 90 -9.73 13.36 0.99
N GLY A 91 -10.23 14.07 -0.03
CA GLY A 91 -10.65 15.47 -0.01
C GLY A 91 -11.94 15.77 0.75
N ASP A 92 -12.60 14.76 1.35
CA ASP A 92 -13.70 15.01 2.28
C ASP A 92 -13.16 15.50 3.64
N TYR A 93 -13.07 16.84 3.74
CA TYR A 93 -12.44 17.65 4.79
C TYR A 93 -13.03 17.47 6.21
N GLY A 94 -12.83 16.31 6.82
CA GLY A 94 -13.11 16.13 8.26
C GLY A 94 -13.42 14.70 8.71
N ALA A 95 -13.56 13.74 7.78
CA ALA A 95 -13.80 12.36 8.15
C ALA A 95 -12.51 11.67 8.59
N VAL A 96 -12.38 11.43 9.89
CA VAL A 96 -11.33 10.57 10.44
C VAL A 96 -11.72 9.10 10.20
N ARG A 97 -11.22 8.52 9.10
CA ARG A 97 -11.50 7.15 8.66
C ARG A 97 -10.62 6.12 9.37
N ARG A 98 -10.66 6.10 10.70
CA ARG A 98 -9.83 5.19 11.53
C ARG A 98 -10.47 3.84 11.81
N ASN A 99 -11.78 3.75 11.64
CA ASN A 99 -12.53 2.54 11.93
C ASN A 99 -12.84 1.85 10.61
N LEU A 100 -12.52 0.55 10.55
CA LEU A 100 -12.94 -0.30 9.44
C LEU A 100 -14.47 -0.33 9.40
N THR A 101 -15.02 0.00 8.25
CA THR A 101 -16.46 -0.08 8.01
C THR A 101 -16.86 -1.52 7.67
N PRO A 102 -18.17 -1.85 7.72
CA PRO A 102 -18.65 -3.13 7.22
C PRO A 102 -18.25 -3.41 5.77
N ASP A 103 -18.10 -2.38 4.94
CA ASP A 103 -17.64 -2.49 3.55
C ASP A 103 -16.21 -3.05 3.49
N ASP A 104 -15.28 -2.37 4.18
CA ASP A 104 -13.87 -2.78 4.29
C ASP A 104 -13.74 -4.23 4.82
N ILE A 105 -14.54 -4.57 5.86
CA ILE A 105 -14.53 -5.89 6.50
C ILE A 105 -15.09 -6.98 5.57
N ASN A 106 -16.16 -6.69 4.84
CA ASN A 106 -16.78 -7.68 3.98
C ASN A 106 -15.92 -7.97 2.75
N GLU A 107 -15.28 -6.94 2.18
CA GLU A 107 -14.41 -7.10 1.01
C GLU A 107 -13.16 -7.91 1.35
N ILE A 108 -12.48 -7.61 2.48
CA ILE A 108 -11.31 -8.39 2.90
C ILE A 108 -11.68 -9.84 3.25
N LYS A 109 -12.84 -10.06 3.86
CA LYS A 109 -13.36 -11.40 4.12
C LYS A 109 -13.67 -12.14 2.83
N HIS A 110 -14.25 -11.48 1.83
CA HIS A 110 -14.50 -12.10 0.54
C HIS A 110 -13.18 -12.55 -0.12
N LEU A 111 -12.14 -11.71 -0.09
CA LEU A 111 -10.83 -12.09 -0.65
C LEU A 111 -10.19 -13.30 0.05
N TYR A 112 -10.26 -13.36 1.38
CA TYR A 112 -9.45 -14.32 2.15
C TYR A 112 -10.23 -15.49 2.77
N ASN A 113 -11.55 -15.42 2.89
CA ASN A 113 -12.37 -16.52 3.44
C ASN A 113 -12.77 -17.57 2.39
N HIS A 114 -12.44 -17.36 1.10
CA HIS A 114 -12.64 -18.36 0.05
C HIS A 114 -11.44 -19.31 -0.17
N HIS A 115 -10.39 -19.25 0.67
CA HIS A 115 -9.24 -20.15 0.61
C HIS A 115 -9.34 -21.41 1.48
N ASN A 116 -10.55 -21.95 1.65
CA ASN A 116 -10.74 -23.34 2.12
C ASN A 116 -11.48 -24.11 1.04
N HIS A 117 -10.75 -24.76 0.14
CA HIS A 117 -11.03 -26.09 -0.45
C HIS A 117 -10.12 -26.36 -1.65
N THR A 118 -9.02 -27.08 -1.44
CA THR A 118 -8.66 -28.24 -2.27
C THR A 118 -7.84 -29.19 -1.42
N ASN A 119 -8.49 -30.23 -0.88
CA ASN A 119 -7.83 -31.52 -0.72
C ASN A 119 -7.79 -32.14 -2.12
N GLY A 120 -6.59 -32.37 -2.63
CA GLY A 120 -6.31 -33.10 -3.86
C GLY A 120 -4.90 -33.64 -3.80
#